data_AF-A0A383A143-F1
#
_entry.id   AF-A0A383A143-F1
#
_cell.length_a   1.000
_cell.length_b   1.000
_cell.length_c   1.000
_cell.angle_alpha   90.00
_cell.angle_beta   90.00
_cell.angle_gamma   90.00
#
_symmetry.space_group_name_H-M   'P 1'
#
loop_
_entity.id
_entity.type
_entity.pdbx_description
1 polymer ?
#
loop_
_entity_poly.entity_id
_entity_poly.type
_entity_poly.pdbx_seq_one_letter_code
_entity_poly.pdbx_strand_id
1 'polypeptide(L)'
;MNILAGTSKGVFSLKGKASQHLLESQEVRDLVRIGDIFFAGTGSGVFLSTDNGKSWLCTGLEDREVWQIRGGEIGSRIYAVTQPAELYCSDNEGQTWQQIETF
;
A
#
# COMPACT_ATOMS: atom_id res chain seq x y z
N MET A 1 19.78 8.57 6.68
CA MET A 1 18.53 8.46 5.89
C MET A 1 17.91 7.10 6.18
N ASN A 2 16.59 7.03 6.43
CA ASN A 2 15.87 5.78 6.60
C ASN A 2 15.16 5.48 5.29
N ILE A 3 15.44 4.35 4.65
CA ILE A 3 14.80 3.92 3.40
C ILE A 3 13.79 2.84 3.76
N LEU A 4 12.59 2.88 3.19
CA LEU A 4 11.66 1.75 3.23
C LEU A 4 11.80 0.95 1.93
N ALA A 5 11.78 -0.37 2.04
CA ALA A 5 11.89 -1.29 0.92
C ALA A 5 10.81 -2.37 1.02
N GLY A 6 10.00 -2.50 -0.04
CA GLY A 6 9.11 -3.65 -0.23
C GLY A 6 9.89 -4.83 -0.78
N THR A 7 9.59 -6.04 -0.29
CA THR A 7 10.21 -7.29 -0.72
C THR A 7 9.16 -8.39 -0.82
N SER A 8 9.56 -9.59 -1.27
CA SER A 8 8.71 -10.77 -1.22
C SER A 8 8.28 -11.18 0.20
N LYS A 9 8.99 -10.70 1.23
CA LYS A 9 8.74 -11.04 2.64
C LYS A 9 8.02 -9.94 3.42
N GLY A 10 7.75 -8.80 2.79
CA GLY A 10 7.16 -7.64 3.46
C GLY A 10 7.97 -6.37 3.36
N VAL A 11 7.70 -5.41 4.23
CA VAL A 11 8.35 -4.09 4.25
C VAL A 11 9.48 -4.05 5.26
N PHE A 12 10.64 -3.57 4.83
CA PHE A 12 11.82 -3.37 5.65
C PHE A 12 12.20 -1.90 5.71
N SER A 13 12.72 -1.45 6.85
CA SER A 13 13.49 -0.20 6.91
C SER A 13 14.98 -0.48 6.90
N LEU A 14 15.73 0.41 6.25
CA LEU A 14 17.18 0.37 6.13
C LEU A 14 17.77 1.66 6.70
N LYS A 15 18.65 1.52 7.69
CA LYS A 15 19.41 2.62 8.29
C LYS A 15 20.90 2.24 8.32
N GLY A 16 21.64 2.69 7.32
CA GLY A 16 23.04 2.27 7.12
C GLY A 16 23.10 0.79 6.76
N LYS A 17 23.83 -0.01 7.56
CA LYS A 17 23.93 -1.48 7.37
C LYS A 17 22.87 -2.27 8.14
N ALA A 18 22.06 -1.60 8.98
CA ALA A 18 21.01 -2.24 9.76
C ALA A 18 19.70 -2.28 8.97
N SER A 19 18.97 -3.39 9.07
CA SER A 19 17.60 -3.52 8.59
C SER A 19 16.65 -3.92 9.71
N GLN A 20 15.38 -3.50 9.59
CA GLN A 20 14.31 -3.91 10.49
C GLN A 20 13.10 -4.32 9.65
N HIS A 21 12.49 -5.46 10.00
CA HIS A 21 11.25 -5.92 9.40
C HIS A 21 10.06 -5.18 10.06
N LEU A 22 9.23 -4.52 9.26
CA LEU A 22 8.17 -3.61 9.72
C LEU A 22 6.76 -4.11 9.43
N LEU A 23 6.58 -4.86 8.36
CA LEU A 23 5.33 -5.50 7.97
C LEU A 23 5.66 -6.87 7.41
N GLU A 24 5.15 -7.93 8.03
CA GLU A 24 5.16 -9.26 7.43
C GLU A 24 3.96 -9.38 6.50
N SER A 25 4.22 -9.54 5.20
CA SER A 25 3.19 -9.68 4.17
C SER A 25 3.79 -10.39 2.96
N GLN A 26 2.94 -11.02 2.15
CA GLN A 26 3.37 -11.66 0.92
C GLN A 26 3.54 -10.60 -0.17
N GLU A 27 4.71 -10.59 -0.81
CA GLU A 27 4.92 -9.89 -2.09
C GLU A 27 4.47 -8.42 -2.09
N VAL A 28 5.24 -7.55 -1.44
CA VAL A 28 5.04 -6.11 -1.58
C VAL A 28 5.39 -5.70 -3.01
N ARG A 29 4.37 -5.46 -3.82
CA ARG A 29 4.46 -5.10 -5.26
C ARG A 29 4.63 -3.60 -5.47
N ASP A 30 4.03 -2.80 -4.59
CA ASP A 30 4.14 -1.34 -4.62
C ASP A 30 4.31 -0.79 -3.22
N LEU A 31 5.16 0.23 -3.08
CA LEU A 31 5.41 0.93 -1.83
C LEU A 31 5.52 2.42 -2.14
N VAL A 32 4.48 3.16 -1.81
CA VAL A 32 4.31 4.56 -2.22
C VAL A 32 3.96 5.44 -1.03
N ARG A 33 4.37 6.70 -1.07
CA ARG A 33 3.89 7.73 -0.16
C ARG A 33 2.91 8.64 -0.90
N ILE A 34 1.71 8.81 -0.35
CA ILE A 34 0.68 9.71 -0.86
C ILE A 34 0.31 10.66 0.29
N GLY A 35 0.63 11.94 0.14
CA GLY A 35 0.59 12.88 1.27
C GLY A 35 1.57 12.44 2.37
N ASP A 36 1.05 12.27 3.59
CA ASP A 36 1.83 11.81 4.75
C ASP A 36 1.64 10.31 5.07
N ILE A 37 0.88 9.59 4.24
CA ILE A 37 0.57 8.18 4.44
C ILE A 37 1.43 7.33 3.50
N PHE A 38 2.01 6.27 4.05
CA PHE A 38 2.65 5.23 3.25
C PHE A 38 1.66 4.11 2.96
N PHE A 39 1.67 3.61 1.74
CA PHE A 39 0.87 2.49 1.30
C PHE A 39 1.77 1.38 0.78
N ALA A 40 1.43 0.14 1.13
CA ALA A 40 2.00 -1.06 0.56
C ALA A 40 0.88 -1.84 -0.13
N GLY A 41 1.00 -1.99 -1.45
CA GLY A 41 0.20 -2.93 -2.22
C GLY A 41 0.88 -4.30 -2.16
N THR A 42 0.17 -5.31 -1.67
CA THR A 42 0.75 -6.64 -1.44
C THR A 42 -0.09 -7.74 -2.09
N GLY A 43 0.40 -8.98 -2.05
CA GLY A 43 -0.39 -10.16 -2.41
C GLY A 43 -1.52 -10.48 -1.42
N SER A 44 -1.74 -9.67 -0.40
CA SER A 44 -2.75 -9.87 0.64
C SER A 44 -3.51 -8.57 0.95
N GLY A 45 -3.68 -7.71 -0.06
CA GLY A 45 -4.41 -6.45 0.05
C GLY A 45 -3.56 -5.21 0.26
N VAL A 46 -4.21 -4.14 0.72
CA VAL A 46 -3.59 -2.82 0.97
C VAL A 46 -3.27 -2.67 2.44
N PHE A 47 -2.01 -2.33 2.72
CA PHE A 47 -1.57 -1.90 4.04
C PHE A 47 -1.23 -0.42 4.01
N LEU A 48 -1.60 0.32 5.06
CA LEU A 48 -1.24 1.73 5.21
C LEU A 48 -0.51 2.00 6.52
N SER A 49 0.29 3.05 6.53
CA SER A 49 1.01 3.53 7.70
C SER A 49 0.92 5.06 7.80
N THR A 50 0.47 5.55 8.95
CA THR A 50 0.35 6.98 9.28
C THR A 50 1.47 7.49 10.19
N ASP A 51 2.42 6.62 10.57
CA ASP A 51 3.47 6.90 11.54
C ASP A 51 4.89 6.82 10.95
N ASN A 52 5.00 7.11 9.65
CA ASN A 52 6.22 7.01 8.85
C ASN A 52 6.75 5.56 8.69
N GLY A 53 5.84 4.60 8.49
CA GLY A 53 6.18 3.21 8.21
C GLY A 53 6.56 2.39 9.45
N LYS A 54 6.37 2.90 10.67
CA LYS A 54 6.73 2.17 11.90
C LYS A 54 5.71 1.09 12.23
N SER A 55 4.44 1.33 11.95
CA SER A 55 3.35 0.35 12.05
C SER A 55 2.45 0.40 10.81
N TRP A 56 1.83 -0.74 10.50
CA TRP A 56 1.05 -0.94 9.29
C TRP A 56 -0.31 -1.56 9.63
N LEU A 57 -1.37 -1.02 9.03
CA LEU A 57 -2.74 -1.49 9.19
C LEU A 57 -3.24 -2.02 7.83
N CYS A 58 -3.82 -3.21 7.81
CA CYS A 58 -4.54 -3.70 6.64
C CYS A 58 -5.87 -2.94 6.50
N THR A 59 -6.18 -2.47 5.30
CA THR A 59 -7.33 -1.56 5.06
C THR A 59 -8.25 -2.01 3.93
N GLY A 60 -8.09 -3.24 3.46
CA GLY A 60 -8.99 -3.86 2.51
C GLY A 60 -8.27 -4.59 1.38
N LEU A 61 -9.08 -5.21 0.52
CA LEU A 61 -8.64 -6.00 -0.64
C LEU A 61 -7.86 -7.26 -0.23
N GLU A 62 -8.12 -7.83 0.95
CA GLU A 62 -7.41 -8.97 1.52
C GLU A 62 -7.50 -10.24 0.66
N ASP A 63 -8.49 -10.32 -0.22
CA ASP A 63 -8.72 -11.39 -1.19
C ASP A 63 -8.10 -11.10 -2.57
N ARG A 64 -7.39 -9.97 -2.72
CA ARG A 64 -6.83 -9.50 -4.00
C ARG A 64 -5.33 -9.25 -3.90
N GLU A 65 -4.63 -9.49 -5.01
CA GLU A 65 -3.25 -9.05 -5.16
C GLU A 65 -3.24 -7.61 -5.66
N VAL A 66 -2.69 -6.68 -4.88
CA VAL A 66 -2.62 -5.26 -5.23
C VAL A 66 -1.33 -4.99 -5.97
N TRP A 67 -1.43 -4.58 -7.24
CA TRP A 67 -0.27 -4.36 -8.10
C TRP A 67 0.28 -2.95 -8.03
N GLN A 68 -0.60 -1.96 -7.92
CA GLN A 68 -0.19 -0.56 -7.92
C GLN A 68 -1.20 0.30 -7.17
N ILE A 69 -0.71 1.31 -6.45
CA ILE A 69 -1.50 2.30 -5.72
C ILE A 69 -1.05 3.70 -6.14
N ARG A 70 -1.98 4.58 -6.57
CA ARG A 70 -1.64 5.95 -6.98
C ARG A 70 -2.64 6.96 -6.41
N GLY A 71 -2.12 8.09 -5.93
CA GLY A 71 -2.93 9.23 -5.55
C GLY A 71 -3.36 10.00 -6.81
N GLY A 72 -4.62 10.40 -6.87
CA GLY A 72 -5.13 11.32 -7.88
C GLY A 72 -4.70 12.75 -7.58
N GLU A 73 -4.46 13.53 -8.63
CA GLU A 73 -4.10 14.95 -8.52
C GLU A 73 -5.28 15.83 -8.09
N ILE A 74 -6.51 15.35 -8.28
CA ILE A 74 -7.74 16.08 -7.99
C ILE A 74 -8.56 15.30 -6.96
N GLY A 75 -8.91 15.97 -5.85
CA GLY A 75 -9.90 15.47 -4.88
C GLY A 75 -9.39 14.46 -3.86
N SER A 76 -8.07 14.35 -3.63
CA SER A 76 -7.45 13.45 -2.65
C SER A 76 -7.80 11.95 -2.79
N ARG A 77 -8.40 11.56 -3.93
CA ARG A 77 -8.74 10.18 -4.23
C ARG A 77 -7.50 9.33 -4.39
N ILE A 78 -7.55 8.09 -3.92
CA ILE A 78 -6.49 7.10 -4.13
C ILE A 78 -7.07 5.96 -4.95
N TYR A 79 -6.29 5.43 -5.88
CA TYR A 79 -6.68 4.33 -6.74
C TYR A 79 -5.76 3.13 -6.52
N ALA A 80 -6.34 1.94 -6.58
CA ALA A 80 -5.61 0.68 -6.54
C ALA A 80 -6.08 -0.22 -7.70
N VAL A 81 -5.12 -0.90 -8.33
CA VAL A 81 -5.41 -1.91 -9.35
C VAL A 81 -4.97 -3.27 -8.85
N THR A 82 -5.80 -4.27 -9.13
CA THR A 82 -5.65 -5.61 -8.54
C THR A 82 -5.50 -6.71 -9.58
N GLN A 83 -5.23 -7.93 -9.09
CA GLN A 83 -5.57 -9.18 -9.76
C GLN A 83 -6.69 -9.88 -8.96
N PRO A 84 -7.81 -10.29 -9.60
CA PRO A 84 -8.25 -10.00 -10.98
C PRO A 84 -8.22 -8.52 -11.35
N ALA A 85 -8.13 -8.24 -12.66
CA ALA A 85 -7.94 -6.91 -13.23
C ALA A 85 -9.15 -6.01 -12.98
N GLU A 86 -9.19 -5.43 -11.78
CA GLU A 86 -10.24 -4.55 -11.29
C GLU A 86 -9.62 -3.24 -10.80
N LEU A 87 -10.44 -2.18 -10.80
CA LEU A 87 -10.06 -0.86 -10.33
C LEU A 87 -10.83 -0.54 -9.05
N TYR A 88 -10.11 -0.08 -8.03
CA TYR A 88 -10.68 0.38 -6.77
C TYR A 88 -10.29 1.83 -6.51
N CYS A 89 -11.14 2.57 -5.79
CA CYS A 89 -10.79 3.87 -5.25
C CYS A 89 -11.10 4.01 -3.76
N SER A 90 -10.43 4.97 -3.14
CA SER A 90 -10.68 5.42 -1.79
C SER A 90 -10.88 6.93 -1.77
N ASP A 91 -11.94 7.36 -1.09
CA ASP A 91 -12.31 8.76 -0.84
C ASP A 91 -11.94 9.23 0.58
N ASN A 92 -11.31 8.36 1.38
CA ASN A 92 -11.00 8.59 2.78
C ASN A 92 -9.57 8.18 3.13
N GLU A 93 -8.61 8.67 2.33
CA GLU A 93 -7.18 8.47 2.59
C GLU A 93 -6.76 6.99 2.67
N GLY A 94 -7.43 6.13 1.91
CA GLY A 94 -7.12 4.70 1.84
C GLY A 94 -7.65 3.87 3.01
N GLN A 95 -8.48 4.45 3.90
CA GLN A 95 -9.07 3.71 5.03
C GLN A 95 -10.09 2.66 4.57
N THR A 96 -10.82 2.95 3.49
CA THR A 96 -11.75 1.99 2.85
C THR A 96 -11.68 2.09 1.34
N TRP A 97 -11.98 0.98 0.65
CA TRP A 97 -11.89 0.86 -0.80
C TRP A 97 -13.24 0.47 -1.41
N GLN A 98 -13.58 1.11 -2.52
CA GLN A 98 -14.79 0.84 -3.31
C GLN A 98 -14.37 0.43 -4.71
N GLN A 99 -14.96 -0.64 -5.23
CA GLN A 99 -14.74 -1.05 -6.60
C GLN A 99 -15.35 -0.02 -7.55
N ILE A 100 -14.60 0.37 -8.56
CA ILE A 100 -15.11 1.14 -9.70
C ILE A 100 -15.56 0.14 -10.74
N GLU A 101 -16.85 0.15 -11.09
CA GLU A 101 -17.35 -0.61 -12.22
C GLU A 101 -16.70 -0.11 -13.50
N THR A 102 -15.89 -0.98 -14.09
CA THR A 102 -15.41 -0.85 -15.46
C THR A 102 -16.31 -1.70 -16.35
N PHE A 103 -16.61 -1.19 -17.55
CA PHE A 103 -17.54 -1.78 -18.52
C PHE A 103 -17.27 -3.26 -18.87
#